data_AF-A0A7V3UPQ3-F1
#
_entry.id   AF-A0A7V3UPQ3-F1
#
_cell.length_a   1.000
_cell.length_b   1.000
_cell.length_c   1.000
_cell.angle_alpha   90.00
_cell.angle_beta   90.00
_cell.angle_gamma   90.00
#
_symmetry.space_group_name_H-M   'P 1'
#
loop_
_entity.id
_entity.type
_entity.pdbx_description
1 polymer ?
#
loop_
_entity_poly.entity_id
_entity_poly.type
_entity_poly.pdbx_seq_one_letter_code
_entity_poly.pdbx_strand_id
1 'polypeptide(L)'
;MRKVAVLSILLLLIAGLSGSEHSRTLAGGGVPEGFLHLDAQAGCVIGNAPHHWIQKVNDNLLVATLRAADDVNSPPIAVELIITEKAYKSLPDNIKKNYHNHKPEVDRGEISLPGMSPEDSKKTLEFVATTYGWVLPLDQLSHGQLPSAHGH
;
A
#
# COMPACT_ATOMS: atom_id res chain seq x y z
N MET A 1 -4.01 34.14 1.26
CA MET A 1 -3.35 33.44 0.12
C MET A 1 -2.36 32.41 0.65
N ARG A 2 -2.82 31.21 1.05
CA ARG A 2 -1.97 30.06 1.46
C ARG A 2 -2.76 28.75 1.34
N LYS A 3 -3.09 28.32 0.12
CA LYS A 3 -3.75 27.01 -0.12
C LYS A 3 -3.22 26.25 -1.34
N VAL A 4 -2.21 26.76 -2.05
CA VAL A 4 -1.78 26.20 -3.34
C VAL A 4 -0.51 25.33 -3.22
N ALA A 5 0.25 25.42 -2.12
CA ALA A 5 1.59 24.81 -2.06
C ALA A 5 1.62 23.32 -1.67
N VAL A 6 0.56 22.74 -1.09
CA VAL A 6 0.59 21.35 -0.61
C VAL A 6 0.22 20.34 -1.70
N LEU A 7 -0.60 20.74 -2.69
CA LEU A 7 -1.00 19.87 -3.80
C LEU A 7 0.11 19.69 -4.85
N SER A 8 1.10 20.59 -4.90
CA SER A 8 2.18 20.57 -5.90
C SER A 8 3.27 19.52 -5.62
N ILE A 9 3.38 18.99 -4.40
CA ILE A 9 4.39 17.99 -4.06
C ILE A 9 3.94 16.57 -4.43
N LEU A 10 2.62 16.31 -4.48
CA LEU A 10 2.08 14.99 -4.81
C LEU A 10 1.91 14.76 -6.33
N LEU A 11 1.73 15.83 -7.11
CA LEU A 11 1.44 15.71 -8.55
C LEU A 11 2.68 15.56 -9.45
N LEU A 12 3.89 15.86 -8.94
CA LEU A 12 5.13 15.78 -9.72
C LEU A 12 5.80 14.39 -9.72
N LEU A 13 5.23 13.40 -9.00
CA LEU A 13 5.70 12.01 -9.01
C LEU A 13 4.97 11.10 -10.01
N ILE A 14 3.90 11.57 -10.67
CA ILE A 14 3.00 10.70 -11.46
C ILE A 14 3.28 10.77 -12.98
N ALA A 15 4.07 11.73 -13.45
CA ALA A 15 4.24 11.99 -14.90
C ALA A 15 5.39 11.21 -15.58
N GLY A 16 5.84 10.08 -15.01
CA GLY A 16 6.91 9.28 -15.61
C GLY A 16 6.64 7.79 -15.49
N LEU A 17 6.46 7.16 -16.65
CA LEU A 17 6.60 5.72 -16.98
C LEU A 17 5.32 5.08 -17.50
N SER A 18 5.01 5.41 -18.77
CA SER A 18 4.42 4.44 -19.69
C SER A 18 5.48 3.37 -19.97
N GLY A 19 5.41 2.25 -19.26
CA GLY A 19 6.27 1.10 -19.49
C GLY A 19 5.58 -0.15 -18.99
N SER A 20 5.02 -0.93 -19.92
CA SER A 20 4.61 -2.30 -19.67
C SER A 20 5.89 -3.09 -19.36
N GLU A 21 6.11 -3.48 -18.12
CA GLU A 21 7.19 -4.38 -17.75
C GLU A 21 6.60 -5.48 -16.86
N HIS A 22 6.62 -6.71 -17.37
CA HIS A 22 6.37 -7.92 -16.59
C HIS A 22 7.32 -7.94 -15.39
N SER A 23 6.76 -8.07 -14.18
CA SER A 23 7.49 -8.13 -12.92
C SER A 23 8.55 -9.23 -12.97
N ARG A 24 9.83 -8.83 -12.92
CA ARG A 24 10.95 -9.76 -12.68
C ARG A 24 11.15 -9.89 -11.18
N THR A 25 10.79 -11.05 -10.64
CA THR A 25 11.06 -11.44 -9.27
C THR A 25 12.57 -11.47 -9.02
N LEU A 26 13.07 -10.69 -8.07
CA LEU A 26 14.39 -10.91 -7.50
C LEU A 26 14.27 -12.02 -6.45
N ALA A 27 15.12 -13.05 -6.56
CA ALA A 27 15.26 -14.09 -5.56
C ALA A 27 15.64 -13.45 -4.21
N GLY A 28 14.66 -13.26 -3.32
CA GLY A 28 14.92 -12.58 -2.04
C GLY A 28 13.70 -12.24 -1.17
N GLY A 29 12.46 -12.45 -1.62
CA GLY A 29 11.29 -12.25 -0.75
C GLY A 29 11.04 -10.78 -0.37
N GLY A 30 11.08 -9.89 -1.35
CA GLY A 30 10.65 -8.49 -1.20
C GLY A 30 9.84 -8.06 -2.43
N VAL A 31 9.27 -6.86 -2.38
CA VAL A 31 8.61 -6.28 -3.57
C VAL A 31 9.66 -6.09 -4.66
N PRO A 32 9.53 -6.74 -5.84
CA PRO A 32 10.49 -6.62 -6.93
C PRO A 32 10.59 -5.15 -7.41
N GLU A 33 11.66 -4.80 -8.12
CA GLU A 33 11.68 -3.54 -8.86
C GLU A 33 10.53 -3.56 -9.89
N GLY A 34 9.51 -2.75 -9.66
CA GLY A 34 8.24 -2.77 -10.40
C GLY A 34 7.03 -2.58 -9.50
N PHE A 35 5.87 -3.05 -9.98
CA PHE A 35 4.62 -3.04 -9.23
C PHE A 35 4.31 -4.45 -8.68
N LEU A 36 3.91 -4.52 -7.42
CA LEU A 36 3.27 -5.70 -6.83
C LEU A 36 1.77 -5.46 -6.76
N HIS A 37 0.99 -6.40 -7.31
CA HIS A 37 -0.46 -6.41 -7.16
C HIS A 37 -0.86 -7.44 -6.08
N LEU A 38 -1.61 -7.00 -5.08
CA LEU A 38 -2.26 -7.87 -4.10
C LEU A 38 -3.71 -7.45 -3.87
N ASP A 39 -4.56 -8.39 -3.52
CA ASP A 39 -5.94 -8.12 -3.11
C ASP A 39 -6.06 -8.42 -1.61
N ALA A 40 -6.62 -7.48 -0.85
CA ALA A 40 -6.86 -7.66 0.58
C ALA A 40 -8.37 -7.70 0.84
N GLN A 41 -8.88 -8.84 1.30
CA GLN A 41 -10.31 -9.12 1.46
C GLN A 41 -10.91 -8.56 2.75
N ALA A 42 -10.08 -8.20 3.73
CA ALA A 42 -10.51 -7.61 5.00
C ALA A 42 -9.69 -6.35 5.31
N GLY A 43 -10.23 -5.51 6.18
CA GLY A 43 -9.55 -4.31 6.70
C GLY A 43 -9.76 -3.01 5.93
N CYS A 44 -10.17 -3.10 4.66
CA CYS A 44 -10.50 -1.89 3.92
C CYS A 44 -11.89 -1.36 4.25
N VAL A 45 -11.93 -0.14 4.77
CA VAL A 45 -13.17 0.60 5.08
C VAL A 45 -13.84 1.15 3.81
N ILE A 46 -13.22 0.98 2.63
CA ILE A 46 -13.65 1.55 1.35
C ILE A 46 -14.23 0.49 0.39
N GLY A 47 -15.05 -0.42 0.93
CA GLY A 47 -15.84 -1.37 0.13
C GLY A 47 -15.17 -2.73 -0.11
N ASN A 48 -15.64 -3.44 -1.14
CA ASN A 48 -15.15 -4.79 -1.50
C ASN A 48 -13.64 -4.75 -1.72
N ALA A 49 -12.94 -5.68 -1.06
CA ALA A 49 -11.52 -6.01 -1.20
C ALA A 49 -10.72 -5.14 -2.19
N PRO A 50 -10.13 -4.00 -1.77
CA PRO A 50 -9.41 -3.15 -2.70
C PRO A 50 -8.21 -3.90 -3.27
N HIS A 51 -8.05 -3.73 -4.56
CA HIS A 51 -6.85 -4.14 -5.26
C HIS A 51 -5.75 -3.12 -4.93
N HIS A 52 -4.58 -3.60 -4.52
CA HIS A 52 -3.43 -2.78 -4.15
C HIS A 52 -2.36 -2.88 -5.24
N TRP A 53 -1.98 -1.74 -5.82
CA TRP A 53 -0.82 -1.65 -6.71
C TRP A 53 0.30 -0.96 -5.96
N ILE A 54 1.27 -1.76 -5.54
CA ILE A 54 2.32 -1.39 -4.60
C ILE A 54 3.61 -1.12 -5.36
N GLN A 55 4.24 0.00 -5.03
CA GLN A 55 5.58 0.35 -5.50
C GLN A 55 6.52 0.54 -4.31
N LYS A 56 7.76 0.06 -4.47
CA LYS A 56 8.83 0.39 -3.53
C LYS A 56 9.32 1.81 -3.79
N VAL A 57 9.29 2.67 -2.78
CA VAL A 57 9.86 4.04 -2.84
C VAL A 57 11.30 4.04 -2.33
N ASN A 58 11.54 3.35 -1.22
CA ASN A 58 12.87 3.07 -0.68
C ASN A 58 12.82 1.82 0.22
N ASP A 59 13.91 1.49 0.92
CA ASP A 59 13.99 0.28 1.75
C ASP A 59 13.04 0.26 2.96
N ASN A 60 12.49 1.40 3.35
CA ASN A 60 11.62 1.54 4.51
C ASN A 60 10.18 1.95 4.16
N LEU A 61 9.92 2.30 2.90
CA LEU A 61 8.64 2.83 2.45
C LEU A 61 8.24 2.21 1.12
N LEU A 62 7.04 1.66 1.11
CA LEU A 62 6.29 1.28 -0.06
C LEU A 62 4.98 2.08 -0.08
N VAL A 63 4.45 2.31 -1.27
CA VAL A 63 3.20 3.03 -1.46
C VAL A 63 2.29 2.18 -2.31
N ALA A 64 1.07 1.95 -1.82
CA ALA A 64 0.01 1.32 -2.59
C ALA A 64 -0.98 2.36 -3.07
N THR A 65 -1.40 2.26 -4.34
CA THR A 65 -2.67 2.85 -4.76
C THR A 65 -3.75 1.80 -4.66
N LEU A 66 -4.85 2.10 -3.94
CA LEU A 66 -5.99 1.20 -3.79
C LEU A 66 -7.05 1.58 -4.82
N ARG A 67 -7.62 0.58 -5.51
CA ARG A 67 -8.70 0.80 -6.51
C ARG A 67 -9.84 -0.18 -6.26
N ALA A 68 -11.06 0.25 -6.58
CA ALA A 68 -12.27 -0.55 -6.41
C ALA A 68 -12.46 -1.64 -7.47
N ALA A 69 -11.76 -1.55 -8.60
CA ALA A 69 -11.82 -2.50 -9.70
C ALA A 69 -10.41 -3.01 -10.02
N ASP A 70 -10.32 -4.27 -10.44
CA ASP A 70 -9.09 -4.92 -10.91
C ASP A 70 -8.65 -4.40 -12.29
N ASP A 71 -8.37 -3.10 -12.36
CA ASP A 71 -7.87 -2.42 -13.55
C ASP A 71 -6.91 -1.32 -13.10
N VAL A 72 -5.68 -1.38 -13.61
CA VAL A 72 -4.64 -0.38 -13.34
C VAL A 72 -5.06 1.04 -13.75
N ASN A 73 -5.98 1.17 -14.71
CA ASN A 73 -6.52 2.45 -15.17
C ASN A 73 -7.72 2.93 -14.36
N SER A 74 -8.31 2.09 -13.51
CA SER A 74 -9.41 2.48 -12.63
C SER A 74 -8.95 3.57 -11.66
N PRO A 75 -9.67 4.67 -11.42
CA PRO A 75 -9.20 5.72 -10.52
C PRO A 75 -8.88 5.19 -9.10
N PRO A 76 -7.80 5.66 -8.45
CA PRO A 76 -7.52 5.28 -7.07
C PRO A 76 -8.57 5.88 -6.13
N ILE A 77 -8.93 5.12 -5.10
CA ILE A 77 -9.86 5.52 -4.04
C ILE A 77 -9.14 5.84 -2.73
N ALA A 78 -7.94 5.28 -2.54
CA ALA A 78 -7.06 5.54 -1.42
C ALA A 78 -5.60 5.37 -1.82
N VAL A 79 -4.73 5.88 -0.95
CA VAL A 79 -3.30 5.57 -0.94
C VAL A 79 -2.97 4.91 0.38
N GLU A 80 -2.14 3.88 0.37
CA GLU A 80 -1.61 3.30 1.60
C GLU A 80 -0.11 3.52 1.70
N LEU A 81 0.33 4.01 2.85
CA LEU A 81 1.74 4.06 3.21
C LEU A 81 2.10 2.78 3.94
N ILE A 82 2.93 1.94 3.32
CA ILE A 82 3.38 0.68 3.88
C ILE A 82 4.83 0.85 4.33
N ILE A 83 5.10 0.59 5.60
CA ILE A 83 6.43 0.78 6.18
C ILE A 83 6.94 -0.49 6.86
N THR A 84 8.27 -0.61 6.93
CA THR A 84 8.92 -1.70 7.66
C THR A 84 8.71 -1.56 9.16
N GLU A 85 8.81 -2.67 9.89
CA GLU A 85 8.78 -2.65 11.36
C GLU A 85 9.83 -1.69 11.94
N LYS A 86 11.02 -1.63 11.34
CA LYS A 86 12.09 -0.69 11.73
C LYS A 86 11.62 0.76 11.65
N ALA A 87 11.01 1.14 10.54
CA ALA A 87 10.47 2.48 10.36
C ALA A 87 9.31 2.75 11.33
N TYR A 88 8.39 1.80 11.48
CA TYR A 88 7.27 1.90 12.42
C TYR A 88 7.73 2.15 13.86
N LYS A 89 8.71 1.38 14.34
CA LYS A 89 9.28 1.53 15.69
C LYS A 89 9.87 2.92 15.93
N SER A 90 10.39 3.56 14.89
CA SER A 90 10.97 4.92 14.97
C SER A 90 9.92 6.06 14.96
N LEU A 91 8.66 5.76 14.68
CA LEU A 91 7.60 6.78 14.64
C LEU A 91 7.24 7.29 16.05
N PRO A 92 6.80 8.55 16.17
CA PRO A 92 6.11 9.05 17.35
C PRO A 92 4.82 8.27 17.63
N ASP A 93 4.47 8.07 18.91
CA ASP A 93 3.31 7.25 19.30
C ASP A 93 1.97 7.81 18.78
N ASN A 94 1.85 9.13 18.67
CA ASN A 94 0.68 9.79 18.10
C ASN A 94 0.49 9.52 16.60
N ILE A 95 1.54 9.07 15.90
CA ILE A 95 1.48 8.67 14.49
C ILE A 95 1.31 7.15 14.37
N LYS A 96 1.98 6.36 15.24
CA LYS A 96 1.86 4.89 15.25
C LYS A 96 0.42 4.40 15.32
N LYS A 97 -0.44 5.12 16.05
CA LYS A 97 -1.88 4.81 16.17
C LYS A 97 -2.66 4.88 14.85
N ASN A 98 -2.05 5.38 13.77
CA ASN A 98 -2.68 5.46 12.46
C ASN A 98 -2.32 4.27 11.55
N TYR A 99 -1.35 3.47 11.97
CA TYR A 99 -0.92 2.29 11.24
C TYR A 99 -1.53 1.03 11.85
N HIS A 100 -1.87 0.07 10.99
CA HIS A 100 -2.22 -1.30 11.36
C HIS A 100 -1.08 -2.25 10.97
N ASN A 101 -1.01 -3.41 11.61
CA ASN A 101 -0.05 -4.46 11.30
C ASN A 101 -0.69 -5.42 10.29
N HIS A 102 0.03 -5.82 9.23
CA HIS A 102 -0.51 -6.71 8.20
C HIS A 102 -0.47 -8.19 8.56
N LYS A 103 0.27 -8.59 9.59
CA LYS A 103 0.39 -10.00 10.01
C LYS A 103 -0.96 -10.68 10.24
N PRO A 104 -1.93 -10.07 10.95
CA PRO A 104 -3.23 -10.71 11.17
C PRO A 104 -3.97 -11.01 9.87
N GLU A 105 -3.87 -10.15 8.85
CA GLU A 105 -4.52 -10.35 7.55
C GLU A 105 -3.86 -11.48 6.76
N VAL A 106 -2.52 -11.52 6.78
CA VAL A 106 -1.75 -12.63 6.20
C VAL A 106 -2.08 -13.95 6.91
N ASP A 107 -2.08 -13.97 8.24
CA ASP A 107 -2.34 -15.18 9.04
C ASP A 107 -3.77 -15.70 8.85
N ARG A 108 -4.75 -14.83 8.59
CA ARG A 108 -6.14 -15.19 8.26
C ARG A 108 -6.35 -15.61 6.80
N GLY A 109 -5.33 -15.46 5.95
CA GLY A 109 -5.43 -15.78 4.52
C GLY A 109 -6.29 -14.78 3.75
N GLU A 110 -6.38 -13.53 4.23
CA GLU A 110 -7.20 -12.48 3.64
C GLU A 110 -6.49 -11.76 2.49
N ILE A 111 -5.22 -12.10 2.21
CA ILE A 111 -4.42 -11.50 1.15
C ILE A 111 -4.18 -12.53 0.04
N SER A 112 -4.57 -12.18 -1.20
CA SER A 112 -4.23 -12.95 -2.40
C SER A 112 -3.24 -12.20 -3.29
N LEU A 113 -2.39 -12.97 -3.99
CA LEU A 113 -1.37 -12.48 -4.92
C LEU A 113 -1.65 -13.05 -6.32
N PRO A 114 -2.53 -12.41 -7.11
CA PRO A 114 -2.91 -12.89 -8.43
C PRO A 114 -1.70 -13.05 -9.36
N GLY A 115 -1.66 -14.14 -10.12
CA GLY A 115 -0.61 -14.38 -11.12
C GLY A 115 0.78 -14.74 -10.56
N MET A 116 0.95 -14.81 -9.24
CA MET A 116 2.22 -15.17 -8.61
C MET A 116 2.30 -16.68 -8.31
N SER A 117 3.50 -17.26 -8.45
CA SER A 117 3.74 -18.68 -8.13
C SER A 117 3.52 -18.95 -6.63
N PRO A 118 3.11 -20.15 -6.20
CA PRO A 118 2.90 -20.44 -4.77
C PRO A 118 4.15 -20.19 -3.91
N GLU A 119 5.35 -20.46 -4.44
CA GLU A 119 6.60 -20.23 -3.72
C GLU A 119 6.89 -18.74 -3.53
N ASP A 120 6.74 -17.94 -4.59
CA ASP A 120 6.95 -16.49 -4.52
C ASP A 120 5.86 -15.81 -3.70
N SER A 121 4.61 -16.29 -3.79
CA SER A 121 3.49 -15.81 -2.98
C SER A 121 3.77 -16.01 -1.50
N LYS A 122 4.29 -17.18 -1.11
CA LYS A 122 4.66 -17.46 0.28
C LYS A 122 5.73 -16.48 0.78
N LYS A 123 6.83 -16.30 0.03
CA LYS A 123 7.91 -15.37 0.41
C LYS A 123 7.41 -13.92 0.49
N THR A 124 6.53 -13.53 -0.41
CA THR A 124 5.95 -12.18 -0.45
C THR A 124 5.03 -11.96 0.75
N LEU A 125 4.16 -12.93 1.09
CA LEU A 125 3.30 -12.86 2.26
C LEU A 125 4.11 -12.84 3.58
N GLU A 126 5.19 -13.61 3.65
CA GLU A 126 6.13 -13.57 4.79
C GLU A 126 6.71 -12.15 4.97
N PHE A 127 7.07 -11.47 3.88
CA PHE A 127 7.49 -10.07 3.93
C PHE A 127 6.35 -9.13 4.34
N VAL A 128 5.18 -9.23 3.70
CA VAL A 128 4.01 -8.38 4.00
C VAL A 128 3.63 -8.47 5.48
N ALA A 129 3.66 -9.66 6.07
CA ALA A 129 3.39 -9.86 7.50
C ALA A 129 4.34 -9.09 8.44
N THR A 130 5.49 -8.59 7.96
CA THR A 130 6.42 -7.78 8.77
C THR A 130 6.18 -6.26 8.66
N THR A 131 5.21 -5.85 7.85
CA THR A 131 4.97 -4.45 7.50
C THR A 131 3.74 -3.88 8.20
N TYR A 132 3.65 -2.55 8.19
CA TYR A 132 2.56 -1.78 8.77
C TYR A 132 1.99 -0.83 7.72
N GLY A 133 0.66 -0.76 7.62
CA GLY A 133 -0.05 0.07 6.65
C GLY A 133 -0.80 1.23 7.28
N TRP A 134 -0.77 2.41 6.65
CA TRP A 134 -1.69 3.51 6.95
C TRP A 134 -2.46 3.88 5.68
N VAL A 135 -3.73 3.48 5.66
CA VAL A 135 -4.65 3.77 4.56
C VAL A 135 -5.15 5.21 4.67
N LEU A 136 -5.03 5.94 3.57
CA LEU A 136 -5.44 7.33 3.40
C LEU A 136 -6.52 7.43 2.31
N PRO A 137 -7.82 7.44 2.68
CA PRO A 137 -8.91 7.66 1.75
C PRO A 137 -8.78 9.02 1.05
N LEU A 138 -8.86 9.03 -0.29
CA LEU A 138 -8.65 10.25 -1.06
C LEU A 138 -9.77 11.28 -0.88
N ASP A 139 -10.99 10.83 -0.59
CA ASP A 139 -12.11 11.69 -0.22
C ASP A 139 -11.83 12.45 1.08
N GLN A 140 -11.38 11.77 2.14
CA GLN A 140 -11.03 12.38 3.43
C GLN A 140 -9.85 13.35 3.29
N LEU A 141 -8.81 12.96 2.53
CA LEU A 141 -7.69 13.84 2.24
C LEU A 141 -8.13 15.11 1.52
N SER A 142 -9.07 15.01 0.57
CA SER A 142 -9.62 16.16 -0.15
C SER A 142 -10.35 17.16 0.77
N HIS A 143 -10.83 16.67 1.92
CA HIS A 143 -11.49 17.46 2.95
C HIS A 143 -10.56 17.86 4.11
N GLY A 144 -9.26 17.56 4.02
CA GLY A 144 -8.26 17.90 5.04
C GLY A 144 -8.36 17.08 6.33
N GLN A 145 -8.98 15.90 6.26
CA GLN A 145 -9.12 14.97 7.38
C GLN A 145 -8.05 13.89 7.29
N LEU A 146 -7.44 13.53 8.43
CA LEU A 146 -6.53 12.39 8.52
C LEU A 146 -7.27 11.22 9.18
N PRO A 147 -7.27 10.03 8.57
CA PRO A 147 -7.87 8.85 9.17
C PRO A 147 -7.01 8.36 10.35
N SER A 148 -7.66 7.88 11.41
CA SER A 148 -7.02 7.06 12.44
C SER A 148 -6.92 5.60 11.97
N ALA A 149 -6.07 4.78 12.59
CA ALA A 149 -6.12 3.34 12.33
C ALA A 149 -7.51 2.86 12.73
N HIS A 150 -8.19 2.20 11.81
CA HIS A 150 -9.41 1.50 12.15
C HIS A 150 -8.98 0.25 12.92
N GLY A 151 -9.39 0.17 14.19
CA GLY A 151 -9.11 -0.98 15.03
C GLY A 151 -9.81 -2.21 14.44
N HIS A 152 -9.03 -3.27 14.23
CA HIS A 152 -9.55 -4.62 14.07
C HIS A 152 -9.84 -5.24 15.44
#